data_AF-A0A947E3U7-F1
#
_entry.id   AF-A0A947E3U7-F1
#
_cell.length_a   1.000
_cell.length_b   1.000
_cell.length_c   1.000
_cell.angle_alpha   90.00
_cell.angle_beta   90.00
_cell.angle_gamma   90.00
#
_symmetry.space_group_name_H-M   'P 1'
#
loop_
_entity.id
_entity.type
_entity.pdbx_description
1 polymer ?
#
loop_
_entity_poly.entity_id
_entity_poly.type
_entity_poly.pdbx_seq_one_letter_code
_entity_poly.pdbx_strand_id
1 'polypeptide(L)'
;MSTPVQLRIATRIHFILKRDLGEGINVAAMLSDASEAREVLFVCQASGNPELVSLARQYVNAGKLAKPALAKSDAPQDAAWSRNTSGFGVSQAAELSAPEESSWRSATQWLRRSTSRVAR
;
A
#
# COMPACT_ATOMS: atom_id res chain seq x y z
N MET A 1 17.60 3.01 -13.63
CA MET A 1 18.77 2.16 -13.29
C MET A 1 18.34 1.17 -12.23
N SER A 2 18.23 -0.11 -12.59
CA SER A 2 17.90 -1.19 -11.67
C SER A 2 19.09 -1.52 -10.78
N THR A 3 18.88 -1.74 -9.48
CA THR A 3 19.96 -2.10 -8.56
C THR A 3 20.28 -3.59 -8.62
N PRO A 4 21.51 -4.02 -8.31
CA PRO A 4 21.86 -5.45 -8.25
C PRO A 4 20.99 -6.22 -7.23
N VAL A 5 20.47 -5.53 -6.21
CA VAL A 5 19.51 -6.09 -5.25
C VAL A 5 18.17 -6.40 -5.93
N GLN A 6 17.63 -5.49 -6.73
CA GLN A 6 16.38 -5.73 -7.47
C GLN A 6 16.53 -6.90 -8.45
N LEU A 7 17.66 -7.00 -9.15
CA LEU A 7 17.93 -8.14 -10.04
C LEU A 7 17.88 -9.47 -9.29
N ARG A 8 18.57 -9.56 -8.15
CA ARG A 8 18.56 -10.80 -7.32
C ARG A 8 17.16 -11.17 -6.86
N ILE A 9 16.34 -10.18 -6.47
CA ILE A 9 14.96 -10.42 -6.03
C ILE A 9 14.09 -10.88 -7.21
N ALA A 10 14.18 -10.20 -8.36
CA ALA A 10 13.42 -10.54 -9.56
C ALA A 10 13.74 -11.95 -10.06
N THR A 11 15.03 -12.32 -10.10
CA THR A 11 15.45 -13.69 -10.46
C THR A 11 14.91 -14.73 -9.48
N ARG A 12 14.83 -14.42 -8.19
CA ARG A 12 14.28 -15.35 -7.20
C ARG A 12 12.77 -15.52 -7.36
N ILE A 13 12.04 -14.44 -7.62
CA ILE A 13 10.62 -14.50 -7.98
C ILE A 13 10.41 -15.37 -9.23
N HIS A 14 11.23 -15.20 -10.26
CA HIS A 14 11.16 -16.01 -11.49
C HIS A 14 11.24 -17.51 -11.20
N PHE A 15 12.22 -17.96 -10.40
CA PHE A 15 12.37 -19.39 -10.11
C PHE A 15 11.27 -19.96 -9.23
N ILE A 16 10.74 -19.18 -8.28
CA ILE A 16 9.62 -19.63 -7.46
C ILE A 16 8.37 -19.78 -8.33
N LEU A 17 8.05 -18.79 -9.17
CA LEU A 17 6.91 -18.87 -10.08
C LEU A 17 7.06 -20.03 -11.07
N LYS A 18 8.26 -20.21 -11.64
CA LYS A 18 8.54 -21.33 -12.56
C LYS A 18 8.37 -22.70 -11.88
N ARG A 19 8.73 -22.81 -10.59
CA ARG A 19 8.57 -24.05 -9.82
C ARG A 19 7.10 -24.30 -9.46
N ASP A 20 6.39 -23.27 -9.03
CA ASP A 20 5.05 -23.40 -8.46
C ASP A 20 3.95 -23.43 -9.54
N LEU A 21 4.13 -22.70 -10.65
CA LEU A 21 3.16 -22.53 -11.73
C LEU A 21 3.63 -23.10 -13.08
N GLY A 22 4.89 -23.54 -13.18
CA GLY A 22 5.49 -24.01 -14.44
C GLY A 22 6.01 -22.88 -15.35
N GLU A 23 5.55 -21.65 -15.14
CA GLU A 23 5.91 -20.48 -15.93
C GLU A 23 6.59 -19.40 -15.07
N GLY A 24 7.68 -18.85 -15.58
CA GLY A 24 8.41 -17.76 -14.94
C GLY A 24 8.11 -16.42 -15.60
N ILE A 25 8.59 -15.35 -14.98
CA ILE A 25 8.43 -13.98 -15.52
C ILE A 25 9.61 -13.56 -16.41
N ASN A 26 9.39 -12.54 -17.24
CA ASN A 26 10.50 -11.87 -17.92
C ASN A 26 11.21 -10.91 -16.95
N VAL A 27 12.38 -11.32 -16.46
CA VAL A 27 13.16 -10.53 -15.48
C VAL A 27 13.64 -9.20 -16.06
N ALA A 28 14.02 -9.17 -17.34
CA ALA A 28 14.50 -7.94 -17.97
C ALA A 28 13.37 -6.91 -18.04
N ALA A 29 12.19 -7.35 -18.48
CA ALA A 29 11.04 -6.49 -18.63
C ALA A 29 10.48 -6.01 -17.28
N MET A 30 10.46 -6.88 -16.25
CA MET A 30 10.15 -6.49 -14.87
C MET A 30 11.11 -5.40 -14.32
N LEU A 31 12.37 -5.36 -14.76
CA LEU A 31 13.34 -4.37 -14.29
C LEU A 31 13.31 -3.06 -15.09
N SER A 32 12.90 -3.12 -16.35
CA SER A 32 12.83 -1.95 -17.24
C SER A 32 11.48 -1.23 -17.21
N ASP A 33 10.38 -1.97 -17.05
CA ASP A 33 9.02 -1.44 -17.09
C ASP A 33 8.33 -1.53 -15.72
N ALA A 34 7.82 -0.38 -15.26
CA ALA A 34 7.06 -0.28 -14.03
C ALA A 34 5.67 -0.93 -14.11
N SER A 35 5.09 -1.03 -15.31
CA SER A 35 3.80 -1.68 -15.53
C SER A 35 3.92 -3.19 -15.31
N GLU A 36 4.87 -3.82 -15.98
CA GLU A 36 5.18 -5.25 -15.86
C GLU A 36 5.62 -5.61 -14.43
N ALA A 37 6.42 -4.75 -13.79
CA ALA A 37 6.74 -4.91 -12.38
C ALA A 37 5.49 -4.94 -11.48
N ARG A 38 4.51 -4.06 -11.72
CA ARG A 38 3.27 -4.03 -10.92
C ARG A 38 2.46 -5.30 -11.10
N GLU A 39 2.30 -5.79 -12.32
CA GLU A 39 1.54 -7.01 -12.60
C GLU A 39 2.14 -8.22 -11.89
N VAL A 40 3.46 -8.41 -12.02
CA VAL A 40 4.17 -9.49 -11.30
C VAL A 40 3.98 -9.37 -9.79
N LEU A 41 4.09 -8.15 -9.24
CA LEU A 41 3.94 -7.94 -7.80
C LEU A 41 2.49 -8.19 -7.33
N PHE A 42 1.48 -7.95 -8.16
CA PHE A 42 0.09 -8.30 -7.86
C PHE A 42 -0.11 -9.83 -7.86
N VAL A 43 0.46 -10.53 -8.85
CA VAL A 43 0.43 -12.00 -8.89
C VAL A 43 1.12 -12.59 -7.65
N CYS A 44 2.27 -12.05 -7.26
CA CYS A 44 2.97 -12.48 -6.05
C CYS A 44 2.10 -12.33 -4.80
N GLN A 45 1.31 -11.26 -4.71
CA GLN A 45 0.38 -11.02 -3.59
C GLN A 45 -0.82 -11.97 -3.61
N ALA A 46 -1.34 -12.28 -4.81
CA ALA A 46 -2.48 -13.17 -4.99
C ALA A 46 -2.12 -14.67 -4.87
N SER A 47 -0.85 -15.03 -5.04
CA SER A 47 -0.37 -16.42 -5.06
C SER A 47 -0.61 -17.22 -3.77
N GLY A 48 -0.84 -16.54 -2.63
CA GLY A 48 -0.93 -17.19 -1.32
C GLY A 48 0.41 -17.72 -0.77
N ASN A 49 1.50 -17.65 -1.54
CA ASN A 49 2.83 -18.07 -1.10
C ASN A 49 3.49 -16.95 -0.26
N PRO A 50 3.80 -17.19 1.03
CA PRO A 50 4.36 -16.17 1.91
C PRO A 50 5.75 -15.70 1.47
N GLU A 51 6.53 -16.56 0.79
CA GLU A 51 7.85 -16.18 0.27
C GLU A 51 7.72 -15.18 -0.88
N LEU A 52 6.80 -15.40 -1.82
CA LEU A 52 6.53 -14.48 -2.93
C LEU A 52 6.05 -13.12 -2.42
N VAL A 53 5.16 -13.12 -1.43
CA VAL A 53 4.68 -11.88 -0.77
C VAL A 53 5.86 -11.12 -0.13
N SER A 54 6.77 -11.83 0.54
CA SER A 54 7.93 -11.21 1.17
C SER A 54 8.91 -10.61 0.15
N LEU A 55 9.14 -11.31 -0.96
CA LEU A 55 10.04 -10.85 -2.04
C LEU A 55 9.46 -9.65 -2.78
N ALA A 56 8.14 -9.65 -3.01
CA ALA A 56 7.45 -8.51 -3.62
C ALA A 56 7.63 -7.23 -2.78
N ARG A 57 7.49 -7.34 -1.45
CA ARG A 57 7.74 -6.22 -0.52
C ARG A 57 9.19 -5.75 -0.56
N GLN A 58 10.14 -6.68 -0.57
CA GLN A 58 11.57 -6.37 -0.67
C GLN A 58 11.91 -5.66 -1.98
N TYR A 59 11.32 -6.08 -3.10
CA TYR A 59 11.54 -5.45 -4.40
C TYR A 59 11.10 -3.97 -4.39
N VAL A 60 9.91 -3.68 -3.84
CA VAL A 60 9.40 -2.30 -3.71
C VAL A 60 10.33 -1.45 -2.83
N ASN A 61 10.83 -2.00 -1.73
CA ASN A 61 11.73 -1.29 -0.83
C ASN A 61 13.10 -1.03 -1.49
N ALA A 62 13.64 -1.99 -2.25
CA ALA A 62 14.86 -1.81 -3.00
C ALA A 62 14.72 -0.72 -4.08
N GLY A 63 13.55 -0.62 -4.73
CA GLY A 63 13.26 0.45 -5.70
C GLY A 63 13.16 1.84 -5.06
N LYS A 64 12.63 1.94 -3.84
CA LYS A 64 12.59 3.20 -3.08
C LYS A 64 13.98 3.67 -2.68
N LEU A 65 14.85 2.76 -2.26
CA LEU A 65 16.24 3.05 -1.91
C LEU A 65 17.06 3.49 -3.14
N ALA A 66 16.74 2.96 -4.32
CA ALA A 66 17.41 3.31 -5.57
C ALA A 66 17.05 4.69 -6.11
N LYS A 67 15.85 5.20 -5.77
CA LYS A 67 15.46 6.56 -6.09
C LYS A 67 16.03 7.46 -4.99
N PRO A 68 17.00 8.35 -5.29
CA PRO A 68 17.37 9.37 -4.33
C PRO A 68 16.09 10.11 -3.95
N ALA A 69 15.87 10.28 -2.65
CA ALA A 69 14.74 11.01 -2.12
C ALA A 69 14.85 12.48 -2.54
N LEU A 70 14.53 12.79 -3.80
CA LEU A 70 13.99 14.08 -4.16
C LEU A 70 12.76 14.23 -3.28
N ALA A 71 12.89 15.16 -2.35
CA ALA A 71 12.02 15.47 -1.24
C ALA A 71 10.57 15.06 -1.49
N LYS A 72 9.95 14.48 -0.45
CA LYS A 72 8.56 14.82 -0.16
C LYS A 72 8.49 16.33 -0.04
N SER A 73 8.32 17.02 -1.15
CA SER A 73 7.58 18.27 -1.12
C SER A 73 6.17 17.83 -0.81
N ASP A 74 5.79 17.93 0.46
CA ASP A 74 4.42 18.26 0.83
C ASP A 74 4.07 19.52 0.05
N ALA A 75 3.69 19.36 -1.22
CA ALA A 75 3.18 20.46 -2.00
C ALA A 75 1.90 20.89 -1.29
N PRO A 76 1.80 22.14 -0.80
CA PRO A 76 0.56 22.61 -0.22
C PRO A 76 -0.48 22.55 -1.35
N GLN A 77 -1.42 21.61 -1.23
CA GLN A 77 -2.52 21.42 -2.17
C GLN A 77 -3.58 22.53 -1.99
N ASP A 78 -3.15 23.78 -1.89
CA ASP A 78 -4.03 24.96 -1.84
C ASP A 78 -4.19 25.50 -3.27
N ALA A 79 -4.71 24.65 -4.14
CA ALA A 79 -4.99 25.03 -5.51
C ALA A 79 -6.43 25.53 -5.57
N ALA A 80 -6.64 26.82 -5.84
CA ALA A 80 -7.95 27.49 -5.78
C ALA A 80 -9.10 26.83 -6.58
N TRP A 81 -8.79 25.94 -7.53
CA TRP A 81 -9.77 25.12 -8.26
C TRP A 81 -10.41 24.01 -7.41
N SER A 82 -9.72 23.50 -6.38
CA SER A 82 -10.29 22.52 -5.42
C SER A 82 -11.30 23.14 -4.46
N ARG A 83 -11.26 24.47 -4.30
CA ARG A 83 -12.23 25.23 -3.49
C ARG A 83 -13.55 25.50 -4.22
N ASN A 84 -13.61 25.29 -5.54
CA ASN A 84 -14.78 25.61 -6.35
C ASN A 84 -15.60 24.36 -6.71
N THR A 85 -15.73 23.42 -5.79
CA THR A 85 -16.76 22.36 -5.85
C THR A 85 -18.06 22.89 -5.22
N SER A 86 -18.57 23.98 -5.78
CA SER A 86 -19.93 24.44 -5.50
C SER A 86 -20.92 23.41 -6.08
N GLY A 87 -21.59 22.63 -5.22
CA GLY A 87 -22.87 22.01 -5.59
C GLY A 87 -23.08 20.51 -5.31
N PHE A 88 -22.19 19.80 -4.63
CA PHE A 88 -22.52 18.48 -4.06
C PHE A 88 -22.27 18.52 -2.56
N GLY A 89 -23.37 18.61 -1.81
CA GLY A 89 -23.44 18.99 -0.41
C GLY A 89 -22.53 18.18 0.52
N VAL A 90 -21.53 18.88 1.08
CA VAL A 90 -20.97 18.53 2.38
C VAL A 90 -21.58 19.51 3.37
N SER A 91 -22.68 19.11 4.01
CA SER A 91 -23.23 19.87 5.13
C SER A 91 -22.19 19.90 6.25
N GLN A 92 -21.64 21.07 6.52
CA GLN A 92 -20.86 21.32 7.72
C GLN A 92 -21.81 21.21 8.93
N ALA A 93 -21.47 20.37 9.90
CA ALA A 93 -22.28 20.21 11.10
C ALA A 93 -22.30 21.52 11.90
N ALA A 94 -23.48 22.08 12.10
CA ALA A 94 -23.69 23.20 13.00
C ALA A 94 -23.35 22.78 14.44
N GLU A 95 -22.49 23.53 15.11
CA GLU A 95 -22.28 23.43 16.55
C GLU A 95 -23.50 24.02 17.27
N LEU A 96 -24.39 23.16 17.77
CA LEU A 96 -25.45 23.55 18.71
C LEU A 96 -25.58 22.48 19.79
N SER A 97 -25.23 22.90 21.01
CA SER A 97 -25.58 22.37 22.33
C SER A 97 -26.33 21.03 22.40
N ALA A 98 -25.68 20.02 22.99
CA ALA A 98 -26.31 18.88 23.66
C ALA A 98 -27.28 19.38 24.76
N PRO A 99 -28.38 18.67 25.11
CA PRO A 99 -28.40 17.20 25.24
C PRO A 99 -29.72 16.50 24.82
N GLU A 100 -29.61 15.32 24.20
CA GLU A 100 -30.31 14.12 24.69
C GLU A 100 -29.76 12.87 23.98
N GLU A 101 -29.72 11.79 24.74
CA GLU A 101 -29.05 10.53 24.44
C GLU A 101 -29.94 9.65 23.55
N SER A 102 -29.41 9.11 22.45
CA SER A 102 -29.76 7.74 22.01
C SER A 102 -28.96 7.24 20.80
N SER A 103 -28.22 6.18 21.07
CA SER A 103 -28.19 4.92 20.29
C SER A 103 -27.44 4.79 18.96
N TRP A 104 -26.57 5.71 18.52
CA TRP A 104 -25.77 5.47 17.29
C TRP A 104 -24.25 5.66 17.44
N ARG A 105 -23.77 6.06 18.61
CA ARG A 105 -22.32 6.13 18.91
C ARG A 105 -21.79 4.84 19.56
N SER A 106 -21.96 3.71 18.87
CA SER A 106 -21.27 2.45 19.20
C SER A 106 -20.28 1.99 18.12
N ALA A 107 -20.03 2.79 17.08
CA ALA A 107 -19.11 2.41 16.01
C ALA A 107 -17.61 2.55 16.38
N THR A 108 -17.26 3.04 17.57
CA THR A 108 -15.85 3.29 17.96
C THR A 108 -15.31 2.38 19.08
N GLN A 109 -16.05 1.36 19.54
CA GLN A 109 -15.54 0.42 20.55
C GLN A 109 -14.78 -0.79 20.00
N TRP A 110 -14.76 -0.99 18.67
CA TRP A 110 -14.13 -2.18 18.07
C TRP A 110 -12.59 -2.16 18.04
N LEU A 111 -11.94 -1.03 18.34
CA LEU A 111 -10.47 -0.92 18.26
C LEU A 111 -9.78 -0.69 19.61
N ARG A 112 -10.44 -0.95 20.74
CA ARG A 112 -9.81 -0.80 22.07
C ARG A 112 -10.06 -1.98 23.02
N ARG A 113 -10.08 -3.21 22.52
CA ARG A 113 -10.20 -4.41 23.38
C ARG A 113 -9.44 -5.64 22.88
N SER A 114 -8.13 -5.53 22.76
CA SER A 114 -7.18 -6.66 22.80
C SER A 114 -5.75 -6.08 22.79
N THR A 115 -5.09 -5.85 23.93
CA THR A 115 -4.40 -6.90 24.68
C THR A 115 -3.62 -6.24 25.85
N SER A 116 -3.88 -6.66 27.09
CA SER A 116 -2.91 -6.81 28.21
C SER A 116 -3.68 -7.33 29.43
N ARG A 117 -3.65 -8.66 29.65
CA ARG A 117 -2.86 -9.39 30.69
C ARG A 117 -3.54 -9.28 32.07
N VAL A 118 -4.35 -10.25 32.52
CA VAL A 118 -3.98 -11.55 33.12
C VAL A 118 -2.87 -11.46 34.17
N ALA A 119 -3.22 -11.98 35.36
CA ALA A 119 -2.40 -12.37 36.51
C ALA A 119 -2.02 -11.22 37.46
N ARG A 120 -2.18 -11.33 38.79
CA ARG A 120 -2.75 -12.34 39.68
C ARG A 120 -2.83 -11.68 41.07
#